data_AF-A0A9W8WDS8-F1
#
_entry.id   AF-A0A9W8WDS8-F1
#
_cell.length_a   1.000
_cell.length_b   1.000
_cell.length_c   1.000
_cell.angle_alpha   90.00
_cell.angle_beta   90.00
_cell.angle_gamma   90.00
#
_symmetry.space_group_name_H-M   'P 1'
#
loop_
_entity.id
_entity.type
_entity.pdbx_description
1 polymer ?
#
loop_
_entity_poly.entity_id
_entity_poly.type
_entity_poly.pdbx_seq_one_letter_code
_entity_poly.pdbx_strand_id
1 'polypeptide(L)'
;MTPIRRAVALSAVSSLSRQRLVVRSKSLSAAVSQFHAYSTSRPLRQQAFHSQLDNAPNAADLLSSLDATSAAAPSTPQTLTEKIIQRYSVGVAPGKKVRSGDYVTLRPAQCMNHDVQNKSEANLRKMRQIEEFAGKHGTAL
;
A
#
# COMPACT_ATOMS: atom_id res chain seq x y z
N MET A 1 89.98 -19.61 46.15
CA MET A 1 89.48 -20.38 47.29
C MET A 1 88.04 -19.95 47.57
N THR A 2 87.16 -20.95 47.80
CA THR A 2 85.76 -20.98 48.31
C THR A 2 85.18 -19.71 48.96
N PRO A 3 83.83 -19.47 48.92
CA PRO A 3 82.85 -20.52 49.20
C PRO A 3 81.63 -20.65 48.28
N ILE A 4 81.32 -21.94 48.11
CA ILE A 4 80.06 -22.57 47.73
C ILE A 4 79.00 -22.22 48.78
N ARG A 5 77.81 -21.77 48.34
CA ARG A 5 76.59 -21.89 49.14
C ARG A 5 75.55 -22.69 48.36
N ARG A 6 75.43 -23.95 48.78
CA ARG A 6 74.26 -24.81 48.55
C ARG A 6 73.06 -24.23 49.30
N ALA A 7 71.93 -24.11 48.63
CA ALA A 7 70.63 -24.08 49.29
C ALA A 7 69.80 -25.26 48.77
N VAL A 8 69.33 -26.05 49.72
CA VAL A 8 68.57 -27.29 49.56
C VAL A 8 67.10 -26.96 49.30
N ALA A 9 66.47 -27.74 48.41
CA ALA A 9 65.07 -27.63 48.03
C ALA A 9 64.12 -28.07 49.16
N LEU A 10 62.94 -27.44 49.25
CA LEU A 10 61.75 -28.03 49.86
C LEU A 10 60.51 -27.73 48.99
N SER A 11 59.75 -28.81 48.82
CA SER A 11 58.63 -29.11 47.93
C SER A 11 57.39 -28.21 48.03
N ALA A 12 56.64 -28.09 46.94
CA ALA A 12 55.18 -28.23 46.99
C ALA A 12 54.62 -28.66 45.63
N VAL A 13 53.78 -29.68 45.69
CA VAL A 13 53.13 -30.37 44.58
C VAL A 13 51.92 -29.54 44.14
N SER A 14 51.71 -29.33 42.84
CA SER A 14 50.34 -29.15 42.34
C SER A 14 50.17 -29.81 40.97
N SER A 15 49.20 -30.72 40.98
CA SER A 15 48.71 -31.59 39.91
C SER A 15 48.49 -30.88 38.57
N LEU A 16 48.93 -31.51 37.48
CA LEU A 16 48.52 -31.16 36.12
C LEU A 16 47.02 -31.43 35.94
N SER A 17 46.20 -30.39 35.94
CA SER A 17 44.88 -30.43 35.31
C SER A 17 45.00 -29.89 33.88
N ARG A 18 45.05 -30.80 32.90
CA ARG A 18 44.92 -30.46 31.47
C ARG A 18 43.47 -30.01 31.24
N GLN A 19 43.19 -28.71 31.41
CA GLN A 19 41.95 -28.15 30.91
C GLN A 19 42.02 -28.06 29.38
N ARG A 20 41.35 -28.99 28.71
CA ARG A 20 41.04 -28.88 27.27
C ARG A 20 40.11 -27.67 27.08
N LEU A 21 40.63 -26.59 26.52
CA LEU A 21 39.81 -25.50 25.99
C LEU A 21 38.97 -26.04 24.83
N VAL A 22 37.67 -26.21 25.05
CA VAL A 22 36.70 -26.44 23.98
C VAL A 22 36.43 -25.08 23.34
N VAL A 23 37.00 -24.84 22.16
CA VAL A 23 36.64 -23.67 21.34
C VAL A 23 35.24 -23.91 20.78
N ARG A 24 34.24 -23.31 21.42
CA ARG A 24 32.86 -23.29 20.92
C ARG A 24 32.79 -22.31 19.75
N SER A 25 32.95 -22.81 18.53
CA SER A 25 32.67 -22.06 17.31
C SER A 25 31.20 -21.64 17.31
N LYS A 26 30.93 -20.36 17.55
CA LYS A 26 29.61 -19.79 17.28
C LYS A 26 29.46 -19.75 15.75
N SER A 27 28.62 -20.64 15.23
CA SER A 27 28.10 -20.53 13.86
C SER A 27 27.47 -19.15 13.70
N LEU A 28 28.10 -18.28 12.91
CA LEU A 28 27.46 -17.08 12.42
C LEU A 28 26.40 -17.55 11.43
N SER A 29 25.14 -17.56 11.86
CA SER A 29 24.02 -17.72 10.93
C SER A 29 24.11 -16.56 9.95
N ALA A 30 24.61 -16.82 8.75
CA ALA A 30 24.58 -15.87 7.66
C ALA A 30 23.12 -15.52 7.45
N ALA A 31 22.75 -14.26 7.69
CA ALA A 31 21.44 -13.76 7.33
C ALA A 31 21.31 -13.92 5.81
N VAL A 32 20.61 -14.98 5.39
CA VAL A 32 20.17 -15.14 4.01
C VAL A 32 19.26 -13.95 3.76
N SER A 33 19.81 -12.92 3.13
CA SER A 33 19.01 -11.84 2.56
C SER A 33 18.11 -12.49 1.52
N GLN A 34 16.89 -12.82 1.94
CA GLN A 34 15.82 -13.23 1.04
C GLN A 34 15.54 -12.03 0.15
N PHE A 35 16.27 -11.90 -0.95
CA PHE A 35 15.89 -11.03 -2.04
C PHE A 35 14.51 -11.49 -2.52
N HIS A 36 13.46 -10.86 -2.02
CA HIS A 36 12.15 -10.92 -2.63
C HIS A 36 12.27 -10.19 -3.96
N ALA A 37 12.54 -10.95 -5.03
CA ALA A 37 12.34 -10.45 -6.37
C ALA A 37 10.84 -10.20 -6.54
N TYR A 38 10.40 -8.97 -6.26
CA TYR A 38 9.07 -8.51 -6.63
C TYR A 38 9.04 -8.44 -8.16
N SER A 39 8.65 -9.53 -8.81
CA SER A 39 8.29 -9.49 -10.21
C SER A 39 6.99 -8.70 -10.34
N THR A 40 7.08 -7.47 -10.83
CA THR A 40 5.91 -6.63 -11.16
C THR A 40 5.30 -7.01 -12.52
N SER A 41 5.73 -8.12 -13.13
CA SER A 41 5.09 -8.62 -14.35
C SER A 41 3.68 -9.05 -14.01
N ARG A 42 2.71 -8.14 -14.21
CA ARG A 42 1.30 -8.48 -14.22
C ARG A 42 1.15 -9.65 -15.19
N PRO A 43 0.64 -10.83 -14.75
CA PRO A 43 0.33 -11.87 -15.71
C PRO A 43 -0.63 -11.25 -16.71
N LEU A 44 -0.23 -11.25 -17.98
CA LEU A 44 -1.01 -10.72 -19.07
C LEU A 44 -2.28 -11.59 -19.12
N ARG A 45 -3.34 -11.11 -18.47
CA ARG A 45 -4.65 -11.78 -18.52
C ARG A 45 -5.00 -11.84 -20.00
N GLN A 46 -5.03 -13.05 -20.54
CA GLN A 46 -5.62 -13.31 -21.83
C GLN A 46 -7.09 -12.88 -21.72
N GLN A 47 -7.41 -11.71 -22.28
CA GLN A 47 -8.75 -11.12 -22.28
C GLN A 47 -9.59 -11.85 -23.35
N ALA A 48 -9.78 -13.15 -23.20
CA ALA A 48 -10.57 -13.96 -24.11
C ALA A 48 -11.48 -14.88 -23.30
N PHE A 49 -12.76 -14.95 -23.67
CA PHE A 49 -13.66 -15.94 -23.11
C PHE A 49 -13.25 -17.34 -23.58
N HIS A 50 -13.54 -18.38 -22.80
CA HIS A 50 -13.15 -19.76 -23.12
C HIS A 50 -13.62 -20.19 -24.52
N SER A 51 -14.85 -19.83 -24.90
CA SER A 51 -15.41 -20.08 -26.24
C SER A 51 -14.69 -19.35 -27.38
N GLN A 52 -13.97 -18.27 -27.12
CA GLN A 52 -13.20 -17.56 -28.15
C GLN A 52 -11.84 -18.24 -28.40
N LEU A 53 -11.31 -18.94 -27.40
CA LEU A 53 -10.07 -19.71 -27.54
C LEU A 53 -10.31 -21.01 -28.32
N ASP A 54 -11.42 -21.68 -28.07
CA ASP A 54 -11.78 -22.93 -28.76
C ASP A 54 -12.12 -22.72 -30.24
N ASN A 55 -12.60 -21.53 -30.60
CA ASN A 55 -13.01 -21.19 -31.97
C ASN A 55 -11.95 -20.43 -32.78
N ALA A 56 -10.79 -20.09 -32.18
CA ALA A 56 -9.74 -19.36 -32.87
C ALA A 56 -8.84 -20.34 -33.67
N PRO A 57 -8.85 -20.29 -35.01
CA PRO A 57 -8.02 -21.20 -35.81
C PRO A 57 -6.52 -20.85 -35.71
N ASN A 58 -6.16 -19.60 -35.38
CA ASN A 58 -4.80 -19.20 -35.08
C ASN A 58 -4.73 -18.03 -34.06
N ALA A 59 -3.53 -17.76 -33.53
CA ALA A 59 -3.29 -16.69 -32.56
C ALA A 59 -3.39 -15.25 -33.12
N ALA A 60 -3.25 -15.06 -34.43
CA ALA A 60 -3.33 -13.76 -35.10
C ALA A 60 -4.78 -13.22 -35.18
N ASP A 61 -5.78 -14.08 -35.26
CA ASP A 61 -7.20 -13.68 -35.21
C ASP A 61 -7.56 -13.16 -33.80
N LEU A 62 -7.00 -13.80 -32.75
CA LEU A 62 -7.14 -13.30 -31.38
C LEU A 62 -6.46 -11.94 -31.21
N LEU A 63 -5.24 -11.77 -31.73
CA LEU A 63 -4.51 -10.49 -31.67
C LEU A 63 -5.25 -9.38 -32.41
N SER A 64 -5.84 -9.66 -33.57
CA SER A 64 -6.62 -8.69 -34.34
C SER A 64 -7.90 -8.25 -33.62
N SER A 65 -8.56 -9.16 -32.90
CA SER A 65 -9.72 -8.83 -32.06
C SER A 65 -9.36 -7.91 -30.88
N LEU A 66 -8.16 -8.10 -30.33
CA LEU A 66 -7.60 -7.30 -29.24
C LEU A 66 -7.18 -5.91 -29.74
N ASP A 67 -6.61 -5.81 -30.95
CA ASP A 67 -6.26 -4.54 -31.58
C ASP A 67 -7.50 -3.74 -32.02
N ALA A 68 -8.54 -4.41 -32.52
CA ALA A 68 -9.81 -3.77 -32.85
C ALA A 68 -10.55 -3.22 -31.62
N THR A 69 -10.36 -3.83 -30.44
CA THR A 69 -10.89 -3.32 -29.16
C THR A 69 -9.96 -2.34 -28.45
N SER A 70 -8.67 -2.30 -28.79
CA SER A 70 -7.66 -1.40 -28.20
C SER A 70 -7.50 -0.07 -28.94
N ALA A 71 -7.97 0.03 -30.19
CA ALA A 71 -7.85 1.21 -31.07
C ALA A 71 -8.45 2.50 -30.50
N ALA A 72 -9.38 2.39 -29.53
CA ALA A 72 -9.69 3.46 -28.60
C ALA A 72 -9.32 2.97 -27.20
N ALA A 73 -8.32 3.58 -26.56
CA ALA A 73 -7.93 3.24 -25.20
C ALA A 73 -9.20 3.09 -24.34
N PRO A 74 -9.47 1.92 -23.72
CA PRO A 74 -10.71 1.71 -22.99
C PRO A 74 -10.76 2.71 -21.85
N SER A 75 -11.54 3.77 -22.03
CA SER A 75 -11.70 4.78 -21.00
C SER A 75 -12.54 4.09 -19.93
N THR A 76 -11.90 3.65 -18.84
CA THR A 76 -12.61 3.05 -17.72
C THR A 76 -13.74 3.99 -17.33
N PRO A 77 -15.01 3.53 -17.35
CA PRO A 77 -16.12 4.40 -17.04
C PRO A 77 -15.91 5.01 -15.65
N GLN A 78 -16.23 6.29 -15.52
CA GLN A 78 -16.08 6.99 -14.25
C GLN A 78 -17.21 6.58 -13.31
N THR A 79 -16.87 6.24 -12.07
CA THR A 79 -17.86 5.88 -11.06
C THR A 79 -18.76 7.08 -10.72
N LEU A 80 -19.93 6.84 -10.13
CA LEU A 80 -20.79 7.94 -9.66
C LEU A 80 -20.07 8.80 -8.62
N THR A 81 -19.32 8.20 -7.71
CA THR A 81 -18.52 8.91 -6.70
C THR A 81 -17.49 9.83 -7.36
N GLU A 82 -16.72 9.33 -8.33
CA GLU A 82 -15.74 10.14 -9.07
C GLU A 82 -16.42 11.31 -9.84
N LYS A 83 -17.59 11.09 -10.43
CA LYS A 83 -18.38 12.15 -11.09
C LYS A 83 -18.86 13.22 -10.10
N ILE A 84 -19.36 12.79 -8.94
CA ILE A 84 -19.80 13.70 -7.87
C ILE A 84 -18.61 14.53 -7.38
N ILE A 85 -17.49 13.89 -7.06
CA ILE A 85 -16.27 14.56 -6.60
C ILE A 85 -15.79 15.56 -7.65
N GLN A 86 -15.77 15.18 -8.94
CA GLN A 86 -15.37 16.08 -10.04
C GLN A 86 -16.30 17.29 -10.18
N ARG A 87 -17.59 17.15 -9.89
CA ARG A 87 -18.55 18.26 -9.96
C ARG A 87 -18.31 19.32 -8.89
N TYR A 88 -17.81 18.92 -7.72
CA TYR A 88 -17.59 19.80 -6.56
C TYR A 88 -16.13 20.18 -6.35
N SER A 89 -15.22 19.70 -7.20
CA SER A 89 -13.80 20.05 -7.12
C SER A 89 -13.52 21.42 -7.74
N VAL A 90 -12.54 22.12 -7.16
CA VAL A 90 -12.10 23.44 -7.61
C VAL A 90 -10.70 23.35 -8.20
N GLY A 91 -10.44 24.07 -9.29
CA GLY A 91 -9.11 24.12 -9.92
C GLY A 91 -8.73 22.88 -10.74
N VAL A 92 -9.68 22.02 -11.11
CA VAL A 92 -9.41 20.91 -12.02
C VAL A 92 -9.23 21.44 -13.45
N ALA A 93 -8.14 21.06 -14.11
CA ALA A 93 -7.87 21.45 -15.49
C ALA A 93 -9.01 20.99 -16.44
N PRO A 94 -9.38 21.80 -17.45
CA PRO A 94 -10.40 21.42 -18.42
C PRO A 94 -10.09 20.06 -19.06
N GLY A 95 -11.06 19.15 -19.07
CA GLY A 95 -10.91 17.81 -19.65
C GLY A 95 -10.24 16.76 -18.74
N LYS A 96 -9.63 17.16 -17.60
CA LYS A 96 -9.12 16.18 -16.63
C LYS A 96 -10.29 15.49 -15.92
N LYS A 97 -10.31 14.16 -15.97
CA LYS A 97 -11.23 13.33 -15.16
C LYS A 97 -10.60 13.04 -13.81
N VAL A 98 -11.36 13.21 -12.74
CA VAL A 98 -10.93 12.83 -11.38
C VAL A 98 -11.03 11.31 -11.25
N ARG A 99 -9.99 10.69 -10.68
CA ARG A 99 -9.91 9.24 -10.44
C ARG A 99 -9.56 8.93 -8.98
N SER A 100 -9.90 7.72 -8.57
CA SER A 100 -9.44 7.17 -7.28
C SER A 100 -7.92 7.30 -7.14
N GLY A 101 -7.46 7.86 -6.02
CA GLY A 101 -6.05 8.17 -5.76
C GLY A 101 -5.64 9.61 -6.07
N ASP A 102 -6.46 10.38 -6.78
CA ASP A 102 -6.22 11.82 -6.96
C ASP A 102 -6.45 12.58 -5.65
N TYR A 103 -5.54 13.50 -5.35
CA TYR A 103 -5.79 14.55 -4.37
C TYR A 103 -6.58 15.68 -5.03
N VAL A 104 -7.66 16.09 -4.40
CA VAL A 104 -8.56 17.11 -4.92
C VAL A 104 -8.95 18.11 -3.83
N THR A 105 -9.13 19.36 -4.21
CA THR A 105 -9.74 20.38 -3.36
C THR A 105 -11.23 20.44 -3.67
N LEU A 106 -12.08 20.30 -2.64
CA LEU A 106 -13.53 20.34 -2.77
C LEU A 106 -14.10 21.64 -2.21
N ARG A 107 -15.23 22.07 -2.77
CA ARG A 107 -16.10 23.09 -2.18
C ARG A 107 -17.39 22.43 -1.69
N PRO A 108 -17.49 22.07 -0.40
CA PRO A 108 -18.71 21.51 0.16
C PRO A 108 -19.88 22.48 0.01
N ALA A 109 -21.07 21.96 -0.29
CA ALA A 109 -22.28 22.77 -0.38
C ALA A 109 -22.79 23.17 1.01
N GLN A 110 -22.84 22.22 1.94
CA GLN A 110 -23.32 22.41 3.32
C GLN A 110 -22.53 21.50 4.27
N CYS A 111 -22.38 21.95 5.52
CA CYS A 111 -21.76 21.17 6.58
C CYS A 111 -22.72 21.06 7.76
N MET A 112 -22.90 19.84 8.27
CA MET A 112 -23.63 19.60 9.50
C MET A 112 -22.67 19.71 10.70
N ASN A 113 -23.17 20.23 11.82
CA ASN A 113 -22.45 20.22 13.10
C ASN A 113 -23.28 19.48 14.16
N HIS A 114 -22.63 19.04 15.24
CA HIS A 114 -23.26 18.35 16.36
C HIS A 114 -23.83 19.29 17.44
N ASP A 115 -23.51 20.59 17.38
CA ASP A 115 -24.00 21.57 18.35
C ASP A 115 -25.46 21.95 18.09
N VAL A 116 -26.37 21.12 18.59
CA VAL A 116 -27.83 21.27 18.41
C VAL A 116 -28.39 22.45 19.22
N GLN A 117 -27.69 22.92 20.25
CA GLN A 117 -28.18 24.01 21.12
C GLN A 117 -27.86 25.40 20.58
N ASN A 118 -27.05 25.49 19.52
CA ASN A 118 -26.66 26.76 18.92
C ASN A 118 -27.82 27.44 18.20
N LYS A 119 -28.32 28.53 18.77
CA LYS A 119 -29.40 29.35 18.20
C LYS A 119 -28.91 30.58 17.44
N SER A 120 -27.64 30.63 17.06
CA SER A 120 -27.14 31.73 16.22
C SER A 120 -27.87 31.74 14.87
N GLU A 121 -28.11 32.94 14.35
CA GLU A 121 -28.78 33.12 13.05
C GLU A 121 -28.08 32.35 11.93
N ALA A 122 -26.74 32.32 11.95
CA ALA A 122 -25.94 31.58 10.99
C ALA A 122 -26.20 30.06 11.04
N ASN A 123 -26.40 29.48 12.23
CA ASN A 123 -26.74 28.07 12.36
C ASN A 123 -28.16 27.78 11.85
N LEU A 124 -29.12 28.61 12.24
CA LEU A 124 -30.52 28.48 11.81
C LEU A 124 -30.66 28.62 10.28
N ARG A 125 -29.87 29.52 9.67
CA ARG A 125 -29.81 29.68 8.21
C ARG A 125 -29.32 28.41 7.51
N LYS A 126 -28.29 27.74 8.06
CA LYS A 126 -27.82 26.45 7.53
C LYS A 126 -28.90 25.38 7.63
N MET A 127 -29.58 25.28 8.77
CA MET A 127 -30.65 24.29 8.95
C MET A 127 -31.78 24.49 7.95
N ARG A 128 -32.21 25.75 7.74
CA ARG A 128 -33.22 26.08 6.73
C ARG A 128 -32.79 25.68 5.31
N GLN A 129 -31.52 25.93 4.96
CA GLN A 129 -30.99 25.53 3.65
C GLN A 129 -30.99 24.01 3.46
N ILE A 130 -30.72 23.26 4.52
CA ILE A 130 -30.74 21.78 4.50
C ILE A 130 -32.17 21.27 4.34
N GLU A 131 -33.14 21.88 5.03
CA GLU A 131 -34.56 21.56 4.91
C GLU A 131 -35.08 21.82 3.48
N GLU A 132 -34.78 23.00 2.92
CA GLU A 132 -35.14 23.34 1.54
C GLU A 132 -34.52 22.36 0.53
N PHE A 133 -33.26 21.99 0.74
CA PHE A 133 -32.57 20.99 -0.07
C PHE A 133 -33.28 19.63 0.00
N ALA A 134 -33.64 19.16 1.20
CA ALA A 134 -34.35 17.89 1.38
C ALA A 134 -35.73 17.91 0.69
N GLY A 135 -36.48 19.01 0.79
CA GLY A 135 -37.76 19.19 0.11
C GLY A 135 -37.63 19.12 -1.41
N LYS A 136 -36.63 19.79 -1.98
CA LYS A 136 -36.36 19.77 -3.44
C LYS A 136 -36.00 18.38 -3.97
N HIS A 137 -35.34 17.57 -3.15
CA HIS A 137 -34.87 16.24 -3.53
C HIS A 137 -35.81 15.09 -3.10
N GLY A 138 -36.97 15.41 -2.54
CA GLY A 138 -37.98 14.41 -2.16
C GLY A 138 -37.57 13.54 -0.98
N THR A 139 -36.66 14.02 -0.13
CA THR A 139 -36.19 13.32 1.08
C THR A 139 -36.68 13.99 2.37
N ALA A 140 -37.54 15.00 2.25
CA ALA A 140 -38.25 15.56 3.39
C ALA A 140 -39.35 14.58 3.84
N LEU A 141 -39.40 14.33 5.15
CA LEU A 141 -40.45 13.52 5.80
C LEU A 141 -41.78 14.28 5.85
#